data_AF-A0A7X4ARW3-F1
#
_entry.id   AF-A0A7X4ARW3-F1
#
_cell.length_a   1.000
_cell.length_b   1.000
_cell.length_c   1.000
_cell.angle_alpha   90.00
_cell.angle_beta   90.00
_cell.angle_gamma   90.00
#
_symmetry.space_group_name_H-M   'P 1'
#
loop_
_entity.id
_entity.type
_entity.pdbx_description
1 polymer ?
#
loop_
_entity_poly.entity_id
_entity_poly.type
_entity_poly.pdbx_seq_one_letter_code
_entity_poly.pdbx_strand_id
1 'polypeptide(L)'
;MKTHIFRKVLWFCLLWVSVVGYAQEATETWMPDAALRAVVQEALELPANVPLTKKEMQELAFLDANHRGIVDITGLEFATNLRKLY
;
A
#
# COMPACT_ATOMS: atom_id res chain seq x y z
N MET A 1 24.32 -29.91 39.47
CA MET A 1 22.89 -29.93 39.12
C MET A 1 22.33 -28.50 39.18
N LYS A 2 22.39 -27.75 38.06
CA LYS A 2 21.56 -26.58 37.69
C LYS A 2 22.22 -25.79 36.56
N THR A 3 22.35 -26.41 35.39
CA THR A 3 22.71 -25.74 34.13
C THR A 3 21.73 -26.18 33.04
N HIS A 4 20.43 -26.04 33.30
CA HIS A 4 19.36 -26.39 32.35
C HIS A 4 18.47 -25.20 31.94
N ILE A 5 18.78 -23.98 32.37
CA ILE A 5 18.01 -22.77 32.03
C ILE A 5 18.48 -22.15 30.70
N PHE A 6 19.76 -22.31 30.32
CA PHE A 6 20.30 -21.65 29.12
C PHE A 6 19.85 -22.28 27.79
N ARG A 7 19.45 -23.57 27.80
CA ARG A 7 19.01 -24.29 26.58
C ARG A 7 17.57 -23.98 26.17
N LYS A 8 16.76 -23.38 27.05
CA LYS A 8 15.36 -23.00 26.75
C LYS A 8 15.22 -21.57 26.21
N VAL A 9 16.14 -20.66 26.55
CA VAL A 9 16.16 -19.29 26.02
C VAL A 9 16.67 -19.27 24.57
N LEU A 10 17.64 -20.14 24.23
CA LEU A 10 18.13 -20.32 22.86
C LEU A 10 17.07 -20.90 21.89
N TRP A 11 16.03 -21.53 22.43
CA TRP A 11 14.93 -22.14 21.65
C TRP A 11 13.74 -21.20 21.43
N PHE A 12 13.76 -20.00 22.03
CA PHE A 12 12.71 -19.00 21.90
C PHE A 12 13.01 -17.94 20.82
N CYS A 13 14.28 -17.83 20.38
CA CYS A 13 14.71 -16.86 19.36
C CYS A 13 14.79 -17.42 17.92
N LEU A 14 14.47 -18.70 17.70
CA LEU A 14 14.54 -19.34 16.37
C LEU A 14 13.16 -19.61 15.73
N LEU A 15 12.06 -19.16 16.34
CA LEU A 15 10.69 -19.27 15.80
C LEU A 15 9.93 -17.93 15.84
N TRP A 16 10.65 -16.83 15.77
CA TRP A 16 10.12 -15.45 15.76
C TRP A 16 11.11 -14.65 14.93
N VAL A 17 11.06 -14.68 13.61
CA VAL A 17 10.06 -14.04 12.78
C VAL A 17 9.90 -14.95 11.58
N SER A 18 8.80 -15.70 11.51
CA SER A 18 8.31 -16.19 10.22
C SER A 18 8.19 -14.95 9.36
N VAL A 19 9.02 -14.88 8.31
CA VAL A 19 8.96 -13.84 7.29
C VAL A 19 7.50 -13.72 6.88
N VAL A 20 6.81 -12.69 7.40
CA VAL A 20 5.47 -12.39 6.95
C VAL A 20 5.68 -11.68 5.63
N GLY A 21 5.84 -12.47 4.58
CA GLY A 21 5.68 -12.00 3.21
C GLY A 21 4.21 -11.66 3.05
N TYR A 22 3.84 -10.43 3.37
CA TYR A 22 2.51 -9.92 3.08
C TYR A 22 2.38 -9.90 1.56
N ALA A 23 1.55 -10.78 1.00
CA ALA A 23 1.16 -10.68 -0.39
C ALA A 23 0.34 -9.39 -0.54
N GLN A 24 0.96 -8.34 -1.09
CA GLN A 24 0.26 -7.10 -1.35
C GLN A 24 -0.69 -7.33 -2.53
N GLU A 25 -1.96 -6.98 -2.34
CA GLU A 25 -2.96 -6.99 -3.41
C GLU A 25 -2.48 -6.06 -4.55
N ALA A 26 -2.45 -6.58 -5.77
CA ALA A 26 -1.97 -5.80 -6.91
C ALA A 26 -2.90 -4.61 -7.18
N THR A 27 -2.34 -3.42 -7.41
CA THR A 27 -3.13 -2.18 -7.61
C THR A 27 -4.18 -2.33 -8.71
N GLU A 28 -3.88 -3.07 -9.78
CA GLU A 28 -4.77 -3.30 -10.93
C GLU A 28 -6.08 -4.02 -10.56
N THR A 29 -6.10 -4.76 -9.46
CA THR A 29 -7.30 -5.51 -9.04
C THR A 29 -8.37 -4.63 -8.42
N TRP A 30 -7.97 -3.57 -7.71
CA TRP A 30 -8.89 -2.65 -7.02
C TRP A 30 -8.93 -1.25 -7.64
N MET A 31 -7.98 -0.93 -8.53
CA MET A 31 -7.96 0.30 -9.33
C MET A 31 -7.54 -0.05 -10.77
N PRO A 32 -8.49 -0.49 -11.60
CA PRO A 32 -8.20 -1.04 -12.92
C PRO A 32 -7.72 0.02 -13.92
N ASP A 33 -8.15 1.27 -13.78
CA ASP A 33 -7.81 2.35 -14.70
C ASP A 33 -6.34 2.78 -14.54
N ALA A 34 -5.55 2.60 -15.60
CA ALA A 34 -4.13 2.95 -15.60
C ALA A 34 -3.89 4.46 -15.57
N ALA A 35 -4.77 5.26 -16.20
CA ALA A 35 -4.65 6.71 -16.17
C ALA A 35 -4.94 7.25 -14.76
N LEU A 36 -5.95 6.70 -14.08
CA LEU A 36 -6.24 7.05 -12.69
C LEU A 36 -5.07 6.70 -11.77
N ARG A 37 -4.53 5.47 -11.88
CA ARG A 37 -3.34 5.05 -11.12
C ARG A 37 -2.17 6.02 -11.30
N ALA A 38 -1.88 6.39 -12.54
CA ALA A 38 -0.78 7.29 -12.85
C ALA A 38 -0.97 8.69 -12.24
N VAL A 39 -2.16 9.27 -12.35
CA VAL A 39 -2.46 10.59 -11.77
C VAL A 39 -2.38 10.55 -10.24
N VAL A 40 -2.88 9.49 -9.61
CA VAL A 40 -2.81 9.35 -8.15
C VAL A 40 -1.37 9.14 -7.68
N GLN A 41 -0.57 8.32 -8.38
CA GLN A 41 0.85 8.15 -8.06
C GLN A 41 1.62 9.47 -8.21
N GLU A 42 1.33 10.25 -9.25
CA GLU A 42 1.91 11.58 -9.46
C GLU A 42 1.52 12.54 -8.31
N ALA A 43 0.24 12.58 -7.94
CA ALA A 43 -0.27 13.43 -6.87
C ALA A 43 0.29 13.09 -5.48
N LEU A 44 0.63 11.81 -5.25
CA LEU A 44 1.26 11.33 -4.01
C LEU A 44 2.80 11.34 -4.07
N GLU A 45 3.38 11.80 -5.18
CA GLU A 45 4.83 11.82 -5.43
C GLU A 45 5.49 10.43 -5.26
N LEU A 46 4.75 9.36 -5.59
CA LEU A 46 5.23 8.00 -5.43
C LEU A 46 6.14 7.60 -6.61
N PRO A 47 7.29 6.97 -6.33
CA PRO A 47 8.12 6.40 -7.39
C PRO A 47 7.37 5.30 -8.16
N ALA A 48 7.64 5.17 -9.47
CA ALA A 48 6.94 4.23 -10.35
C ALA A 48 7.10 2.73 -9.96
N ASN A 49 8.13 2.40 -9.18
CA ASN A 49 8.38 1.05 -8.68
C ASN A 49 7.72 0.77 -7.31
N VAL A 50 7.06 1.75 -6.71
CA VAL A 50 6.32 1.60 -5.46
C VAL A 50 4.86 1.28 -5.78
N PRO A 51 4.35 0.10 -5.36
CA PRO A 51 2.96 -0.25 -5.55
C PRO A 51 2.07 0.70 -4.75
N LEU A 52 1.10 1.33 -5.43
CA LEU A 52 0.09 2.14 -4.76
C LEU A 52 -0.84 1.25 -3.94
N THR A 53 -1.09 1.63 -2.69
CA THR A 53 -1.88 0.91 -1.70
C THR A 53 -3.10 1.69 -1.24
N LYS A 54 -4.12 0.99 -0.74
CA LYS A 54 -5.31 1.61 -0.11
C LYS A 54 -4.96 2.49 1.10
N LYS A 55 -3.80 2.25 1.74
CA LYS A 55 -3.31 3.09 2.83
C LYS A 55 -2.78 4.42 2.31
N GLU A 56 -1.95 4.40 1.27
CA GLU A 56 -1.43 5.63 0.64
C GLU A 56 -2.54 6.50 0.05
N MET A 57 -3.64 5.89 -0.42
CA MET A 57 -4.84 6.64 -0.84
C MET A 57 -5.37 7.58 0.25
N GLN A 58 -5.18 7.26 1.54
CA GLN A 58 -5.62 8.13 2.63
C GLN A 58 -4.79 9.42 2.74
N GLU A 59 -3.60 9.50 2.14
CA GLU A 59 -2.81 10.73 2.12
C GLU A 59 -3.27 11.70 1.00
N LEU A 60 -4.08 11.22 0.05
CA LEU A 60 -4.55 12.00 -1.08
C LEU A 60 -5.60 13.03 -0.64
N ALA A 61 -5.19 14.30 -0.53
CA ALA A 61 -6.08 15.40 -0.13
C ALA A 61 -6.59 16.25 -1.32
N PHE A 62 -5.87 16.22 -2.44
CA PHE A 62 -6.16 16.95 -3.67
C PHE A 62 -5.79 16.07 -4.86
N LEU A 63 -6.66 16.03 -5.88
CA LEU A 63 -6.39 15.36 -7.15
C LEU A 63 -6.86 16.27 -8.29
N ASP A 64 -5.97 16.53 -9.24
CA ASP A 64 -6.33 17.12 -10.53
C ASP A 64 -6.17 16.06 -11.62
N ALA A 65 -7.29 15.64 -12.17
CA ALA A 65 -7.41 14.57 -13.12
C ALA A 65 -7.98 15.04 -14.48
N ASN A 66 -8.05 16.36 -14.68
CA ASN A 66 -8.60 16.96 -15.90
C ASN A 66 -7.88 16.49 -17.16
N HIS A 67 -8.67 16.10 -18.16
CA HIS A 67 -8.17 15.69 -19.48
C HIS A 67 -7.14 14.53 -19.44
N ARG A 68 -7.14 13.71 -18.38
CA ARG A 68 -6.21 12.57 -18.24
C ARG A 68 -6.69 11.27 -18.89
N GLY A 69 -7.87 11.27 -19.53
CA GLY A 69 -8.40 10.10 -20.23
C GLY A 69 -8.84 8.96 -19.30
N ILE A 70 -9.19 9.29 -18.06
CA ILE A 70 -9.74 8.34 -17.08
C ILE A 70 -11.14 7.93 -17.53
N VAL A 71 -11.37 6.62 -17.60
CA VAL A 71 -12.65 6.01 -18.02
C VAL A 71 -13.33 5.25 -16.89
N ASP A 72 -12.58 4.84 -15.87
CA ASP A 72 -13.08 4.16 -14.68
C ASP A 72 -12.47 4.77 -13.41
N ILE A 73 -13.33 5.17 -12.46
CA ILE A 73 -12.95 5.80 -11.20
C ILE A 73 -12.88 4.81 -10.01
N THR A 74 -13.09 3.51 -10.27
CA THR A 74 -12.98 2.45 -9.27
C THR A 74 -11.61 2.50 -8.58
N GLY A 75 -11.61 2.45 -7.25
CA GLY A 75 -10.43 2.60 -6.40
C GLY A 75 -10.29 3.99 -5.77
N LEU A 76 -10.91 5.03 -6.34
CA LEU A 76 -10.86 6.38 -5.76
C LEU A 76 -11.62 6.47 -4.43
N GLU A 77 -12.55 5.56 -4.15
CA GLU A 77 -13.29 5.49 -2.89
C GLU A 77 -12.40 5.28 -1.64
N PHE A 78 -11.17 4.79 -1.83
CA PHE A 78 -10.20 4.65 -0.74
C PHE A 78 -9.55 5.99 -0.34
N ALA A 79 -9.68 7.05 -1.14
CA ALA A 79 -9.15 8.39 -0.85
C ALA A 79 -10.06 9.15 0.13
N THR A 80 -10.23 8.62 1.34
CA THR A 80 -11.20 9.15 2.33
C THR A 80 -10.88 10.56 2.84
N ASN A 81 -9.66 11.05 2.64
CA ASN A 81 -9.23 12.40 2.99
C ASN A 81 -9.23 13.38 1.81
N LEU A 82 -9.71 12.97 0.63
CA LEU A 82 -9.79 13.80 -0.56
C LEU A 82 -10.78 14.96 -0.32
N ARG A 83 -10.30 16.20 -0.44
CA ARG A 83 -11.10 17.42 -0.21
C ARG A 83 -11.41 18.17 -1.49
N LYS A 84 -10.60 17.98 -2.52
CA LYS A 84 -10.69 18.69 -3.79
C LYS A 84 -10.38 17.71 -4.92
N LEU A 85 -11.29 17.64 -5.89
CA LEU A 85 -11.19 16.82 -7.07
C LEU A 85 -11.53 17.70 -8.26
N TYR A 86 -10.61 17.79 -9.22
CA TYR A 86 -10.77 18.53 -10.46
C TYR A 86 -10.63 17.60 -11.65
#